data_AF-W6VV89-F1
#
_entry.id   AF-W6VV89-F1
#
_cell.length_a   1.000
_cell.length_b   1.000
_cell.length_c   1.000
_cell.angle_alpha   90.00
_cell.angle_beta   90.00
_cell.angle_gamma   90.00
#
_symmetry.space_group_name_H-M   'P 1'
#
loop_
_entity.id
_entity.type
_entity.pdbx_description
1 polymer ?
#
loop_
_entity_poly.entity_id
_entity_poly.type
_entity_poly.pdbx_seq_one_letter_code
_entity_poly.pdbx_strand_id
1 'polypeptide(L)'
;MTLPINIPPMYIEVKYFLNSYRALSDARSGIRHLEDYLRDASFLLSEWKVIWIGTCTILRTCIDLFQVDARSCINTDLRQAVAAEWTSIRAHKDQHPIFWEFLRKERDNIIHEYEWAAYEAWLKDDGSVVRPTLSLFADRPEDVRTVLMMRGGMYTGRNSLELLREGADWVEERIYSAIAASGLDPEEKRELHSFTVRPDQLHKGGLLSLLDDPKEP
;
A
#
# COMPACT_ATOMS: atom_id res chain seq x y z
N MET A 1 -36.88 7.34 27.28
CA MET A 1 -36.12 6.08 27.42
C MET A 1 -34.95 6.13 26.45
N THR A 2 -33.73 6.34 26.94
CA THR A 2 -32.51 6.13 26.16
C THR A 2 -32.12 4.67 26.35
N LEU A 3 -32.09 3.89 25.27
CA LEU A 3 -31.56 2.53 25.33
C LEU A 3 -30.08 2.61 25.73
N PRO A 4 -29.61 1.81 26.71
CA PRO A 4 -28.18 1.68 26.95
C PRO A 4 -27.58 1.01 25.73
N ILE A 5 -26.90 1.80 24.89
CA ILE A 5 -26.12 1.30 23.78
C ILE A 5 -24.84 0.71 24.38
N ASN A 6 -24.94 -0.53 24.88
CA ASN A 6 -23.77 -1.29 25.31
C ASN A 6 -23.16 -1.93 24.06
N ILE A 7 -22.43 -1.12 23.28
CA ILE A 7 -21.68 -1.63 22.13
C ILE A 7 -20.51 -2.45 22.70
N PRO A 8 -20.38 -3.74 22.34
CA PRO A 8 -19.26 -4.53 22.79
C PRO A 8 -17.95 -3.90 22.28
N PRO A 9 -16.86 -3.93 23.08
CA PRO A 9 -15.58 -3.36 22.68
C PRO A 9 -15.10 -4.06 21.40
N MET A 10 -14.88 -3.28 20.35
CA MET A 10 -14.34 -3.76 19.07
C MET A 10 -12.83 -3.58 19.07
N TYR A 11 -12.13 -4.65 18.67
CA TYR A 11 -10.68 -4.68 18.61
C TYR A 11 -10.23 -4.85 17.16
N ILE A 12 -9.33 -3.98 16.71
CA ILE A 12 -8.75 -4.02 15.37
C ILE A 12 -7.22 -3.98 15.47
N GLU A 13 -6.54 -4.45 14.42
CA GLU A 13 -5.08 -4.43 14.35
C GLU A 13 -4.57 -2.98 14.26
N VAL A 14 -3.43 -2.68 14.89
CA VAL A 14 -2.86 -1.33 14.97
C VAL A 14 -2.76 -0.66 13.61
N LYS A 15 -2.33 -1.41 12.58
CA LYS A 15 -2.20 -0.88 11.22
C LYS A 15 -3.49 -0.25 10.67
N TYR A 16 -4.67 -0.74 11.06
CA TYR A 16 -5.96 -0.18 10.59
C TYR A 16 -6.33 1.18 11.21
N PHE A 17 -5.67 1.59 12.30
CA PHE A 17 -5.83 2.94 12.84
C PHE A 17 -5.23 4.01 11.92
N LEU A 18 -4.33 3.63 11.00
CA LEU A 18 -3.70 4.54 10.04
C LEU A 18 -4.52 4.61 8.74
N ASN A 19 -4.82 5.82 8.26
CA ASN A 19 -5.46 6.01 6.96
C ASN A 19 -4.53 5.56 5.82
N SER A 20 -3.21 5.74 6.00
CA SER A 20 -2.20 5.27 5.06
C SER A 20 -2.31 3.77 4.77
N TYR A 21 -2.51 2.93 5.79
CA TYR A 21 -2.69 1.49 5.60
C TYR A 21 -4.04 1.14 4.95
N ARG A 22 -5.11 1.85 5.31
CA ARG A 22 -6.42 1.67 4.65
C ARG A 22 -6.34 1.99 3.15
N ALA A 23 -5.67 3.07 2.79
CA ALA A 23 -5.37 3.39 1.39
C ALA A 23 -4.50 2.31 0.72
N LEU A 24 -3.52 1.74 1.42
CA LEU A 24 -2.71 0.64 0.89
C LEU A 24 -3.56 -0.59 0.55
N SER A 25 -4.53 -0.93 1.40
CA SER A 25 -5.49 -2.02 1.13
C SER A 25 -6.28 -1.79 -0.16
N ASP A 26 -6.71 -0.55 -0.40
CA ASP A 26 -7.40 -0.17 -1.64
C ASP A 26 -6.45 -0.24 -2.84
N ALA A 27 -5.21 0.22 -2.72
CA ALA A 27 -4.19 0.11 -3.75
C ALA A 27 -3.89 -1.35 -4.12
N ARG A 28 -3.72 -2.25 -3.14
CA ARG A 28 -3.52 -3.69 -3.38
C ARG A 28 -4.71 -4.30 -4.13
N SER A 29 -5.94 -3.80 -3.90
CA SER A 29 -7.12 -4.20 -4.67
C SER A 29 -7.07 -3.67 -6.11
N GLY A 30 -6.62 -2.43 -6.32
CA GLY A 30 -6.35 -1.87 -7.65
C GLY A 30 -5.31 -2.67 -8.46
N ILE A 31 -4.24 -3.13 -7.81
CA ILE A 31 -3.23 -4.01 -8.42
C ILE A 31 -3.86 -5.33 -8.87
N ARG A 32 -4.67 -5.98 -8.01
CA ARG A 32 -5.37 -7.23 -8.35
C ARG A 32 -6.32 -7.04 -9.52
N HIS A 33 -7.14 -5.98 -9.49
CA HIS A 33 -8.04 -5.67 -10.59
C HIS A 33 -7.29 -5.45 -11.90
N LEU A 34 -6.15 -4.76 -11.87
CA LEU A 34 -5.32 -4.58 -13.05
C LEU A 34 -4.72 -5.89 -13.55
N GLU A 35 -4.27 -6.76 -12.64
CA GLU A 35 -3.77 -8.09 -12.99
C GLU A 35 -4.84 -8.96 -13.63
N ASP A 36 -6.03 -9.03 -13.04
CA ASP A 36 -7.16 -9.78 -13.58
C ASP A 36 -7.56 -9.21 -14.95
N TYR A 37 -7.60 -7.89 -15.08
CA TYR A 37 -7.87 -7.21 -16.35
C TYR A 37 -6.86 -7.55 -17.46
N LEU A 38 -5.57 -7.64 -17.12
CA LEU A 38 -4.52 -7.99 -18.09
C LEU A 38 -4.55 -9.48 -18.51
N ARG A 39 -5.21 -10.34 -17.74
CA ARG A 39 -5.42 -11.75 -18.07
C ARG A 39 -6.59 -11.94 -19.04
N ASP A 40 -7.62 -11.09 -18.98
CA ASP A 40 -8.79 -11.20 -19.84
C ASP A 40 -8.50 -10.74 -21.29
N ALA A 41 -8.96 -11.55 -22.26
CA ALA A 41 -8.69 -11.34 -23.68
C ALA A 41 -9.64 -10.33 -24.36
N SER A 42 -10.75 -9.94 -23.71
CA SER A 42 -11.74 -9.00 -24.24
C SER A 42 -11.34 -7.56 -23.95
N PHE A 43 -10.32 -7.09 -24.66
CA PHE A 43 -9.67 -5.82 -24.39
C PHE A 43 -10.44 -4.61 -24.98
N LEU A 44 -10.68 -3.59 -24.16
CA LEU A 44 -10.95 -2.22 -24.61
C LEU A 44 -9.69 -1.36 -24.36
N LEU A 45 -9.27 -0.62 -25.39
CA LEU A 45 -8.00 0.12 -25.52
C LEU A 45 -7.64 1.16 -24.43
N SER A 46 -8.44 1.33 -23.37
CA SER A 46 -8.26 2.44 -22.41
C SER A 46 -8.54 2.16 -20.93
N GLU A 47 -9.20 1.06 -20.53
CA GLU A 47 -9.63 0.91 -19.13
C GLU A 47 -8.46 0.60 -18.18
N TRP A 48 -7.44 -0.13 -18.65
CA TRP A 48 -6.24 -0.40 -17.86
C TRP A 48 -5.58 0.89 -17.35
N LYS A 49 -5.65 1.98 -18.13
CA LYS A 49 -5.06 3.28 -17.77
C LYS A 49 -5.73 3.84 -16.53
N VAL A 50 -7.06 3.76 -16.44
CA VAL A 50 -7.82 4.28 -15.30
C VAL A 50 -7.45 3.52 -14.04
N ILE A 51 -7.41 2.18 -14.11
CA ILE A 51 -7.04 1.33 -12.98
C ILE A 51 -5.59 1.60 -12.56
N TRP A 52 -4.68 1.69 -13.54
CA TRP A 52 -3.25 1.94 -13.29
C TRP A 52 -3.00 3.32 -12.66
N ILE A 53 -3.57 4.38 -13.24
CA ILE A 53 -3.48 5.76 -12.73
C ILE A 53 -4.06 5.83 -11.32
N GLY A 54 -5.24 5.23 -11.10
CA GLY A 54 -5.88 5.17 -9.79
C GLY A 54 -4.99 4.48 -8.75
N THR A 55 -4.40 3.34 -9.12
CA THR A 55 -3.51 2.57 -8.23
C THR A 55 -2.25 3.36 -7.89
N CYS A 56 -1.55 3.94 -8.87
CA CYS A 56 -0.41 4.84 -8.64
C CYS A 56 -0.75 5.98 -7.69
N THR A 57 -1.93 6.60 -7.90
CA THR A 57 -2.40 7.72 -7.10
C THR A 57 -2.67 7.31 -5.65
N ILE A 58 -3.32 6.17 -5.44
CA ILE A 58 -3.61 5.67 -4.09
C ILE A 58 -2.31 5.28 -3.37
N LEU A 59 -1.38 4.58 -4.03
CA LEU A 59 -0.07 4.23 -3.44
C LEU A 59 0.71 5.47 -3.00
N ARG A 60 0.75 6.50 -3.84
CA ARG A 60 1.32 7.80 -3.47
C ARG A 60 0.59 8.40 -2.25
N THR A 61 -0.74 8.35 -2.27
CA THR A 61 -1.60 8.89 -1.22
C THR A 61 -1.31 8.23 0.12
N CYS A 62 -0.98 6.94 0.15
CA CYS A 62 -0.61 6.22 1.38
C CYS A 62 0.51 6.95 2.15
N ILE A 63 1.56 7.40 1.44
CA ILE A 63 2.67 8.13 2.06
C ILE A 63 2.29 9.56 2.40
N ASP A 64 1.58 10.27 1.52
CA ASP A 64 1.12 11.64 1.81
C ASP A 64 0.21 11.68 3.07
N LEU A 65 -0.56 10.60 3.32
CA LEU A 65 -1.42 10.42 4.48
C LEU A 65 -0.66 10.28 5.80
N PHE A 66 0.66 10.10 5.81
CA PHE A 66 1.45 10.11 7.06
C PHE A 66 1.28 11.45 7.79
N GLN A 67 1.09 12.55 7.06
CA GLN A 67 0.81 13.87 7.65
C GLN A 67 -0.58 13.95 8.29
N VAL A 68 -1.55 13.20 7.78
CA VAL A 68 -2.89 13.09 8.36
C VAL A 68 -2.82 12.20 9.59
N ASP A 69 -2.22 11.04 9.45
CA ASP A 69 -2.07 10.05 10.52
C ASP A 69 -1.29 10.60 11.72
N ALA A 70 -0.22 11.37 11.49
CA ALA A 70 0.52 12.07 12.55
C ALA A 70 -0.33 13.10 13.32
N ARG A 71 -1.41 13.62 12.71
CA ARG A 71 -2.33 14.59 13.35
C ARG A 71 -3.51 13.91 14.03
N SER A 72 -4.04 12.84 13.45
CA SER A 72 -5.31 12.22 13.87
C SER A 72 -5.16 10.94 14.69
N CYS A 73 -3.97 10.32 14.73
CA CYS A 73 -3.79 9.09 15.50
C CYS A 73 -3.97 9.35 17.01
N ILE A 74 -4.56 8.39 17.71
CA ILE A 74 -4.88 8.51 19.14
C ILE A 74 -3.64 8.29 20.03
N ASN A 75 -2.70 7.46 19.59
CA ASN A 75 -1.48 7.15 20.33
C ASN A 75 -0.36 8.14 19.99
N THR A 76 0.18 8.82 21.01
CA THR A 76 1.18 9.88 20.83
C THR A 76 2.50 9.36 20.23
N ASP A 77 2.96 8.18 20.62
CA ASP A 77 4.22 7.61 20.14
C ASP A 77 4.11 7.24 18.66
N LEU A 78 2.98 6.64 18.26
CA LEU A 78 2.67 6.32 16.87
C LEU A 78 2.57 7.58 16.01
N ARG A 79 1.98 8.67 16.53
CA ARG A 79 1.97 9.97 15.83
C ARG A 79 3.38 10.49 15.55
N GLN A 80 4.26 10.43 16.55
CA GLN A 80 5.63 10.90 16.43
C GLN A 80 6.42 10.03 15.45
N ALA A 81 6.27 8.70 15.54
CA ALA A 81 6.97 7.77 14.66
C ALA A 81 6.55 7.94 13.20
N VAL A 82 5.25 8.07 12.90
CA VAL A 82 4.76 8.33 11.53
C VAL A 82 5.26 9.69 11.00
N ALA A 83 5.28 10.72 11.85
CA ALA A 83 5.82 12.03 11.46
C ALA A 83 7.33 11.99 11.18
N ALA A 84 8.08 11.20 11.96
CA ALA A 84 9.50 10.99 11.78
C ALA A 84 9.79 10.23 10.49
N GLU A 85 9.05 9.15 10.21
CA GLU A 85 9.18 8.36 8.97
C GLU A 85 8.93 9.24 7.74
N TRP A 86 7.88 10.06 7.74
CA TRP A 86 7.64 11.02 6.65
C TRP A 86 8.76 12.04 6.49
N THR A 87 9.33 12.51 7.60
CA THR A 87 10.45 13.44 7.57
C THR A 87 11.71 12.79 6.99
N SER A 88 11.97 11.54 7.35
CA SER A 88 13.06 10.74 6.78
C SER A 88 12.89 10.57 5.27
N ILE A 89 11.70 10.16 4.82
CA ILE A 89 11.40 9.95 3.39
C ILE A 89 11.64 11.22 2.55
N ARG A 90 11.35 12.39 3.13
CA ARG A 90 11.60 13.70 2.49
C ARG A 90 13.06 14.11 2.49
N ALA A 91 13.80 13.80 3.55
CA ALA A 91 15.20 14.18 3.70
C ALA A 91 16.11 13.34 2.79
N HIS A 92 15.81 12.04 2.63
CA HIS A 92 16.66 11.08 1.93
C HIS A 92 16.02 10.57 0.64
N LYS A 93 15.71 11.48 -0.29
CA LYS A 93 14.93 11.15 -1.50
C LYS A 93 15.59 10.08 -2.38
N ASP A 94 16.91 10.12 -2.46
CA ASP A 94 17.77 9.17 -3.18
C ASP A 94 17.63 7.74 -2.66
N GLN A 95 17.29 7.56 -1.38
CA GLN A 95 17.05 6.26 -0.75
C GLN A 95 15.62 5.75 -0.96
N HIS A 96 14.73 6.58 -1.52
CA HIS A 96 13.33 6.24 -1.75
C HIS A 96 12.89 6.43 -3.21
N PRO A 97 13.62 5.85 -4.18
CA PRO A 97 13.37 6.09 -5.60
C PRO A 97 12.00 5.56 -6.06
N ILE A 98 11.45 4.51 -5.43
CA ILE A 98 10.10 4.02 -5.74
C ILE A 98 9.04 5.09 -5.50
N PHE A 99 9.17 5.87 -4.42
CA PHE A 99 8.24 6.94 -4.14
C PHE A 99 8.50 8.15 -5.03
N TRP A 100 9.75 8.62 -5.11
CA TRP A 100 10.07 9.90 -5.77
C TRP A 100 10.10 9.80 -7.29
N GLU A 101 10.75 8.78 -7.86
CA GLU A 101 10.94 8.65 -9.31
C GLU A 101 9.83 7.87 -10.01
N PHE A 102 8.96 7.19 -9.26
CA PHE A 102 7.81 6.49 -9.80
C PHE A 102 6.49 7.06 -9.27
N LEU A 103 6.07 6.74 -8.06
CA LEU A 103 4.71 7.05 -7.59
C LEU A 103 4.38 8.55 -7.62
N ARG A 104 5.30 9.40 -7.17
CA ARG A 104 5.13 10.85 -7.17
C ARG A 104 5.22 11.43 -8.57
N LYS A 105 6.26 11.05 -9.32
CA LYS A 105 6.53 11.55 -10.67
C LYS A 105 5.40 11.22 -11.64
N GLU A 106 4.93 9.98 -11.66
CA GLU A 106 3.83 9.58 -12.55
C GLU A 106 2.56 10.36 -12.22
N ARG A 107 2.22 10.55 -10.94
CA ARG A 107 1.09 11.39 -10.55
C ARG A 107 1.27 12.83 -11.03
N ASP A 108 2.44 13.42 -10.81
CA ASP A 108 2.74 14.79 -11.24
C ASP A 108 2.58 14.91 -12.77
N ASN A 109 3.11 13.97 -13.56
CA ASN A 109 2.94 13.93 -15.03
C ASN A 109 1.46 13.80 -15.43
N ILE A 110 0.70 12.92 -14.78
CA ILE A 110 -0.72 12.70 -15.09
C ILE A 110 -1.55 13.96 -14.82
N ILE A 111 -1.29 14.66 -13.70
CA ILE A 111 -2.06 15.85 -13.33
C ILE A 111 -1.68 17.06 -14.18
N HIS A 112 -0.40 17.25 -14.46
CA HIS A 112 0.09 18.47 -15.11
C HIS A 112 0.12 18.37 -16.64
N GLU A 113 0.34 17.17 -17.18
CA GLU A 113 0.60 16.96 -18.60
C GLU A 113 -0.35 15.92 -19.23
N TYR A 114 -1.15 15.23 -18.40
CA TYR A 114 -1.96 14.07 -18.82
C TYR A 114 -1.12 13.00 -19.53
N GLU A 115 0.11 12.81 -19.03
CA GLU A 115 1.04 11.79 -19.52
C GLU A 115 1.29 10.71 -18.48
N TRP A 116 1.53 9.50 -18.95
CA TRP A 116 1.97 8.37 -18.12
C TRP A 116 3.04 7.58 -18.87
N ALA A 117 3.97 6.98 -18.11
CA ALA A 117 5.07 6.22 -18.69
C ALA A 117 4.69 4.78 -19.05
N ALA A 118 3.63 4.22 -18.44
CA ALA A 118 3.17 2.88 -18.76
C ALA A 118 2.62 2.80 -20.19
N TYR A 119 2.91 1.71 -20.90
CA TYR A 119 2.33 1.42 -22.21
C TYR A 119 2.09 -0.07 -22.35
N GLU A 120 1.11 -0.41 -23.17
CA GLU A 120 0.79 -1.80 -23.47
C GLU A 120 1.86 -2.41 -24.38
N ALA A 121 2.29 -3.62 -24.03
CA ALA A 121 3.16 -4.43 -24.84
C ALA A 121 2.70 -5.89 -24.84
N TRP A 122 3.06 -6.61 -25.89
CA TRP A 122 2.91 -8.06 -25.98
C TRP A 122 4.24 -8.70 -25.64
N LEU A 123 4.23 -9.58 -24.64
CA LEU A 123 5.40 -10.39 -24.29
C LEU A 123 5.21 -11.79 -24.86
N LYS A 124 6.18 -12.23 -25.65
CA LYS A 124 6.29 -13.60 -26.13
C LYS A 124 6.91 -14.51 -25.07
N ASP A 125 6.74 -15.81 -25.23
CA ASP A 125 7.36 -16.82 -24.35
C ASP A 125 8.91 -16.78 -24.39
N ASP A 126 9.50 -16.31 -25.48
CA ASP A 126 10.95 -16.08 -25.61
C ASP A 126 11.46 -14.84 -24.85
N GLY A 127 10.56 -14.09 -24.19
CA GLY A 127 10.86 -12.87 -23.44
C GLY A 127 10.98 -11.61 -24.29
N SER A 128 10.80 -11.70 -25.61
CA SER A 128 10.80 -10.52 -26.49
C SER A 128 9.51 -9.70 -26.34
N VAL A 129 9.69 -8.38 -26.36
CA VAL A 129 8.60 -7.41 -26.19
C VAL A 129 8.24 -6.84 -27.56
N VAL A 130 7.01 -7.06 -27.99
CA VAL A 130 6.45 -6.50 -29.22
C VAL A 130 5.46 -5.40 -28.85
N ARG A 131 5.56 -4.23 -29.50
CA ARG A 131 4.57 -3.17 -29.33
C ARG A 131 3.33 -3.48 -30.18
N PRO A 132 2.11 -3.41 -29.61
CA PRO A 132 0.88 -3.54 -30.38
C PRO A 132 0.89 -2.50 -31.49
N THR A 133 0.67 -2.94 -32.73
CA THR A 133 0.48 -2.01 -33.84
C THR A 133 -0.98 -1.55 -33.78
N LEU A 134 -1.22 -0.24 -33.73
CA LEU A 134 -2.57 0.35 -33.74
C LEU A 134 -3.23 0.24 -35.13
N SER A 135 -3.21 -0.95 -35.73
CA SER A 135 -3.99 -1.25 -36.92
C SER A 135 -5.30 -1.88 -36.49
N LEU A 136 -6.42 -1.41 -37.03
CA LEU A 136 -7.74 -2.01 -36.83
C LEU A 136 -7.81 -3.49 -37.25
N PHE A 137 -6.81 -3.96 -38.00
CA PHE A 137 -6.66 -5.32 -38.50
C PHE A 137 -5.42 -6.03 -37.95
N ALA A 138 -4.80 -5.51 -36.89
CA ALA A 138 -3.70 -6.22 -36.23
C ALA A 138 -4.27 -7.40 -35.43
N ASP A 139 -4.15 -8.60 -36.00
CA ASP A 139 -4.43 -9.82 -35.24
C ASP A 139 -3.38 -9.97 -34.13
N ARG A 140 -3.86 -10.12 -32.90
CA ARG A 140 -3.03 -10.48 -31.76
C ARG A 140 -2.45 -11.87 -32.04
N PRO A 141 -1.12 -12.07 -31.97
CA PRO A 141 -0.52 -13.40 -32.07
C PRO A 141 -1.07 -14.34 -30.99
N GLU A 142 -1.24 -15.63 -31.28
CA GLU A 142 -1.79 -16.59 -30.30
C GLU A 142 -0.86 -16.77 -29.08
N ASP A 143 0.47 -16.68 -29.29
CA ASP A 143 1.49 -16.98 -28.27
C ASP A 143 2.01 -15.72 -27.54
N VAL A 144 1.14 -14.74 -27.26
CA VAL A 144 1.55 -13.54 -26.49
C VAL A 144 0.65 -13.23 -25.32
N ARG A 145 1.28 -12.81 -24.22
CA ARG A 145 0.61 -12.22 -23.05
C ARG A 145 0.69 -10.71 -23.08
N THR A 146 -0.39 -10.04 -22.69
CA THR A 146 -0.42 -8.59 -22.55
C THR A 146 0.28 -8.20 -21.25
N VAL A 147 1.20 -7.24 -21.34
CA VAL A 147 1.91 -6.66 -20.19
C VAL A 147 1.93 -5.15 -20.31
N LEU A 148 2.11 -4.48 -19.17
CA LEU A 148 2.37 -3.04 -19.15
C LEU A 148 3.85 -2.81 -18.92
N MET A 149 4.48 -2.02 -19.79
CA MET A 149 5.91 -1.71 -19.74
C MET A 149 6.12 -0.22 -19.52
N MET A 150 7.24 0.18 -18.94
CA MET A 150 7.58 1.59 -18.71
C MET A 150 8.41 2.16 -19.87
N ARG A 151 7.99 3.29 -20.47
CA ARG A 151 8.64 3.91 -21.65
C ARG A 151 9.74 4.93 -21.33
N GLY A 152 10.00 5.22 -20.06
CA GLY A 152 10.95 6.26 -19.67
C GLY A 152 11.28 6.28 -18.17
N GLY A 153 12.25 7.12 -17.82
CA GLY A 153 12.73 7.29 -16.44
C GLY A 153 13.59 6.12 -15.92
N MET A 154 13.79 6.10 -14.61
CA MET A 154 14.64 5.12 -13.92
C MET A 154 14.18 3.66 -14.10
N TYR A 155 12.90 3.47 -14.39
CA TYR A 155 12.28 2.14 -14.51
C TYR A 155 11.98 1.74 -15.96
N THR A 156 12.61 2.39 -16.95
CA THR A 156 12.43 2.07 -18.37
C THR A 156 12.61 0.58 -18.65
N GLY A 157 11.68 0.00 -19.41
CA GLY A 157 11.72 -1.42 -19.78
C GLY A 157 11.30 -2.38 -18.67
N ARG A 158 10.93 -1.90 -17.49
CA ARG A 158 10.35 -2.74 -16.43
C ARG A 158 8.86 -2.97 -16.64
N ASN A 159 8.37 -4.10 -16.13
CA ASN A 159 6.94 -4.38 -16.05
C ASN A 159 6.30 -3.45 -15.01
N SER A 160 5.29 -2.70 -15.42
CA SER A 160 4.63 -1.71 -14.59
C SER A 160 3.76 -2.33 -13.49
N LEU A 161 3.17 -3.51 -13.73
CA LEU A 161 2.42 -4.24 -12.71
C LEU A 161 3.34 -4.72 -11.58
N GLU A 162 4.52 -5.21 -11.92
CA GLU A 162 5.55 -5.58 -10.93
C GLU A 162 6.01 -4.35 -10.15
N LEU A 163 6.22 -3.23 -10.84
CA LEU A 163 6.61 -1.96 -10.21
C LEU A 163 5.53 -1.44 -9.24
N LEU A 164 4.25 -1.62 -9.55
CA LEU A 164 3.15 -1.32 -8.62
C LEU A 164 3.19 -2.21 -7.38
N ARG A 165 3.50 -3.51 -7.52
CA ARG A 165 3.65 -4.43 -6.38
C ARG A 165 4.82 -4.03 -5.49
N GLU A 166 5.97 -3.74 -6.09
CA GLU A 166 7.13 -3.19 -5.37
C GLU A 166 6.78 -1.89 -4.66
N GLY A 167 6.00 -1.02 -5.31
CA GLY A 167 5.46 0.19 -4.70
C GLY A 167 4.60 -0.10 -3.47
N ALA A 168 3.68 -1.07 -3.56
CA ALA A 168 2.82 -1.48 -2.45
C ALA A 168 3.61 -2.07 -1.29
N ASP A 169 4.56 -2.96 -1.57
CA ASP A 169 5.38 -3.61 -0.55
C ASP A 169 6.32 -2.60 0.12
N TRP A 170 6.88 -1.67 -0.64
CA TRP A 170 7.66 -0.56 -0.09
C TRP A 170 6.80 0.35 0.80
N VAL A 171 5.56 0.69 0.41
CA VAL A 171 4.64 1.48 1.25
C VAL A 171 4.33 0.75 2.56
N GLU A 172 4.03 -0.55 2.48
CA GLU A 172 3.76 -1.39 3.66
C GLU A 172 4.94 -1.40 4.62
N GLU A 173 6.16 -1.59 4.10
CA GLU A 173 7.38 -1.58 4.88
C GLU A 173 7.55 -0.25 5.65
N ARG A 174 7.27 0.89 5.01
CA ARG A 174 7.35 2.22 5.67
C ARG A 174 6.29 2.39 6.75
N ILE A 175 5.06 1.91 6.51
CA ILE A 175 3.99 1.93 7.52
C ILE A 175 4.38 1.06 8.72
N TYR A 176 4.86 -0.16 8.46
CA TYR A 176 5.22 -1.12 9.50
C TYR A 176 6.44 -0.65 10.29
N SER A 177 7.43 -0.06 9.61
CA SER A 177 8.58 0.60 10.23
C SER A 177 8.14 1.69 11.22
N ALA A 178 7.19 2.56 10.82
CA ALA A 178 6.67 3.60 11.70
C ALA A 178 5.93 3.02 12.92
N ILE A 179 5.12 1.97 12.73
CA ILE A 179 4.44 1.30 13.84
C ILE A 179 5.45 0.68 14.81
N ALA A 180 6.42 -0.07 14.28
CA ALA A 180 7.47 -0.72 15.09
C ALA A 180 8.32 0.31 15.85
N ALA A 181 8.63 1.45 15.23
CA ALA A 181 9.38 2.54 15.86
C ALA A 181 8.63 3.19 17.05
N SER A 182 7.30 3.06 17.10
CA SER A 182 6.50 3.45 18.27
C SER A 182 6.42 2.38 19.37
N GLY A 183 7.08 1.23 19.19
CA GLY A 183 7.04 0.12 20.14
C GLY A 183 5.78 -0.73 20.06
N LEU A 184 5.04 -0.64 18.95
CA LEU A 184 3.82 -1.41 18.69
C LEU A 184 4.08 -2.49 17.63
N ASP A 185 3.26 -3.53 17.61
CA ASP A 185 3.22 -4.53 16.53
C ASP A 185 2.07 -4.19 15.57
N PRO A 186 2.28 -4.09 14.23
CA PRO A 186 1.21 -3.86 13.27
C PRO A 186 -0.01 -4.79 13.41
N GLU A 187 0.21 -6.02 13.87
CA GLU A 187 -0.78 -7.08 14.00
C GLU A 187 -1.39 -7.19 15.41
N GLU A 188 -0.89 -6.44 16.40
CA GLU A 188 -1.50 -6.45 17.73
C GLU A 188 -2.87 -5.75 17.70
N LYS A 189 -3.78 -6.20 18.57
CA LYS A 189 -5.14 -5.70 18.57
C LYS A 189 -5.34 -4.67 19.66
N ARG A 190 -5.85 -3.50 19.27
CA ARG A 190 -6.20 -2.41 20.17
C ARG A 190 -7.69 -2.13 20.09
N GLU A 191 -8.28 -1.76 21.23
CA GLU A 191 -9.67 -1.34 21.28
C GLU A 191 -9.86 -0.06 20.45
N LEU A 192 -10.91 -0.03 19.62
CA LEU A 192 -11.14 1.02 18.62
C LEU A 192 -11.19 2.45 19.20
N HIS A 193 -11.67 2.62 20.43
CA HIS A 193 -11.90 3.95 21.02
C HIS A 193 -10.86 4.34 22.06
N SER A 194 -10.38 3.40 22.87
CA SER A 194 -9.46 3.66 23.96
C SER A 194 -7.99 3.33 23.63
N PHE A 195 -7.76 2.62 22.52
CA PHE A 195 -6.46 2.08 22.12
C PHE A 195 -5.83 1.13 23.17
N THR A 196 -6.65 0.57 24.06
CA THR A 196 -6.19 -0.39 25.07
C THR A 196 -5.92 -1.77 24.47
N VAL A 197 -4.99 -2.52 25.08
CA VAL A 197 -4.67 -3.89 24.67
C VAL A 197 -5.86 -4.80 24.94
N ARG A 198 -6.09 -5.79 24.06
CA ARG A 198 -7.10 -6.82 24.30
C ARG A 198 -6.77 -7.65 25.56
N PRO A 199 -7.71 -7.87 26.49
CA PRO A 199 -7.46 -8.57 27.75
C PRO A 199 -6.81 -9.97 27.60
N ASP A 200 -7.16 -10.71 26.55
CA ASP A 200 -6.59 -12.04 26.25
C ASP A 200 -5.13 -11.99 25.77
N GLN A 201 -4.64 -10.83 25.32
CA GLN A 201 -3.25 -10.63 24.89
C GLN A 201 -2.32 -10.26 26.05
N LEU A 202 -2.85 -9.79 27.18
CA LEU A 202 -2.05 -9.49 28.38
C LEU A 202 -1.42 -10.74 29.02
N HIS A 203 -2.02 -11.92 28.85
CA HIS A 203 -1.56 -13.16 29.48
C HIS A 203 -0.41 -13.88 28.75
N LYS A 204 0.03 -13.41 27.58
CA LYS A 204 1.16 -14.02 26.85
C LYS A 204 2.54 -13.54 27.32
N GLY A 205 2.61 -12.54 28.19
CA GLY A 205 3.87 -11.96 28.71
C GLY A 205 4.19 -12.26 30.18
N GLY A 206 3.35 -13.01 30.90
CA GLY A 206 3.45 -13.12 32.35
C GLY A 206 3.32 -14.55 32.86
N LEU A 207 4.34 -15.39 32.62
CA LEU A 207 4.45 -16.70 33.29
C LEU A 207 5.12 -16.59 34.68
N LEU A 208 5.48 -15.38 35.12
CA LEU A 208 6.23 -15.11 36.37
C LEU A 208 5.41 -14.43 37.47
N SER A 209 4.15 -14.03 37.23
CA SER A 209 3.33 -13.35 38.25
C SER A 209 2.43 -14.29 39.08
N LEU A 210 2.59 -15.61 38.93
CA LEU A 210 1.80 -16.63 39.63
C LEU A 210 2.55 -17.34 40.78
N LEU A 211 3.74 -16.85 41.16
CA LEU A 211 4.59 -17.49 42.17
C LEU A 211 4.81 -16.71 43.46
N ASP A 212 4.21 -15.53 43.65
CA ASP A 212 4.25 -14.84 44.94
C ASP A 212 2.87 -14.85 45.60
N ASP A 213 2.59 -15.94 46.31
CA ASP A 213 1.69 -15.92 47.46
C ASP A 213 2.15 -17.01 48.45
N PRO A 214 3.01 -16.70 49.44
CA PRO A 214 3.13 -17.56 50.60
C PRO A 214 1.94 -17.30 51.53
N LYS A 215 1.07 -18.31 51.64
CA LYS A 215 0.06 -18.40 52.69
C LYS A 215 0.75 -18.56 54.05
N GLU A 216 0.59 -17.58 54.92
CA GLU A 216 0.57 -17.73 56.38
C GLU A 216 -0.89 -17.65 56.85
N PRO A 217 -1.29 -18.28 57.98
CA PRO A 217 -0.52 -18.42 59.23
C PRO A 217 -0.28 -19.85 59.72
#